data_AF-A0A9D0YM12-F1
#
_entry.id   AF-A0A9D0YM12-F1
#
_cell.length_a   1.000
_cell.length_b   1.000
_cell.length_c   1.000
_cell.angle_alpha   90.00
_cell.angle_beta   90.00
_cell.angle_gamma   90.00
#
_symmetry.space_group_name_H-M   'P 1'
#
loop_
_entity.id
_entity.type
_entity.pdbx_description
1 polymer ?
#
loop_
_entity_poly.entity_id
_entity_poly.type
_entity_poly.pdbx_seq_one_letter_code
_entity_poly.pdbx_strand_id
1 'polypeptide(L)'
;MAAKSNIWIKFEKGREVFLSKCVSCHIENIPLAVVMDNFRNHQNKLLNLKAPPFNRIEYKILRSNKSIGSAQDDTDMRDYAIEDYLKYYLTNPKHSISSLSKISKRSFVPKEPRNDISDEEYSYLSTFILEFQKNHKENLNKDKSNINEEQILKGAKNLNKYIIVEATSKDCYYCKKMKKEVLSKDDVQDIMGKDYIYIEANVDKTKIPFDLEKIFLKITPTFFFLDENAKVIKMYPGSWNKKDFLNMLEEHKKK
;
A
#
# COMPACT_ATOMS: atom_id res chain seq x y z
N MET A 1 7.05 17.35 27.56
CA MET A 1 6.60 16.96 26.21
C MET A 1 7.29 17.88 25.22
N ALA A 2 8.13 17.38 24.33
CA ALA A 2 8.70 18.21 23.27
C ALA A 2 7.58 18.58 22.28
N ALA A 3 7.39 19.87 21.99
CA ALA A 3 6.47 20.32 20.96
C ALA A 3 6.88 19.70 19.62
N LYS A 4 5.95 19.02 18.95
CA LYS A 4 6.18 18.53 17.58
C LYS A 4 6.44 19.73 16.68
N SER A 5 7.45 19.65 15.81
CA SER A 5 7.77 20.75 14.89
C SER A 5 6.57 21.04 13.97
N ASN A 6 6.41 22.30 13.56
CA ASN A 6 5.33 22.71 12.64
C ASN A 6 5.37 21.88 11.33
N ILE A 7 6.57 21.56 10.85
CA ILE A 7 6.80 20.70 9.67
C ILE A 7 6.25 19.29 9.88
N TRP A 8 6.47 18.69 11.05
CA TRP A 8 5.90 17.37 11.37
C TRP A 8 4.38 17.38 11.39
N ILE A 9 3.76 18.44 11.93
CA ILE A 9 2.29 18.57 11.96
C ILE A 9 1.74 18.66 10.53
N LYS A 10 2.37 19.47 9.67
CA LYS A 10 1.99 19.57 8.25
C LYS A 10 2.18 18.23 7.51
N PHE A 11 3.27 17.51 7.81
CA PHE A 11 3.51 16.18 7.26
C PHE A 11 2.39 15.19 7.61
N GLU A 12 2.00 15.11 8.89
CA GLU A 12 0.91 14.21 9.32
C GLU A 12 -0.42 14.59 8.68
N LYS A 13 -0.76 15.88 8.64
CA LYS A 13 -1.96 16.35 7.93
C LYS A 13 -1.93 15.99 6.45
N GLY A 14 -0.78 16.09 5.78
CA GLY A 14 -0.64 15.70 4.39
C GLY A 14 -0.81 14.19 4.18
N ARG A 15 -0.33 13.38 5.13
CA ARG A 15 -0.61 11.95 5.15
C ARG A 15 -2.09 11.66 5.36
N GLU A 16 -2.79 12.38 6.24
CA GLU A 16 -4.24 12.25 6.44
C GLU A 16 -5.03 12.58 5.16
N VAL A 17 -4.63 13.64 4.44
CA VAL A 17 -5.20 13.96 3.12
C VAL A 17 -4.95 12.80 2.15
N PHE A 18 -3.72 12.27 2.07
CA PHE A 18 -3.43 11.11 1.22
C PHE A 18 -4.32 9.89 1.59
N LEU A 19 -4.44 9.56 2.88
CA LEU A 19 -5.21 8.44 3.38
C LEU A 19 -6.73 8.57 3.16
N SER A 20 -7.26 9.79 3.21
CA SER A 20 -8.69 10.04 2.98
C SER A 20 -9.03 10.13 1.50
N LYS A 21 -8.14 10.74 0.70
CA LYS A 21 -8.45 11.15 -0.67
C LYS A 21 -7.75 10.31 -1.73
N CYS A 22 -6.56 9.77 -1.50
CA CYS A 22 -5.72 9.21 -2.57
C CYS A 22 -5.62 7.67 -2.54
N VAL A 23 -5.94 7.02 -1.42
CA VAL A 23 -5.75 5.56 -1.25
C VAL A 23 -6.70 4.68 -2.06
N SER A 24 -7.80 5.24 -2.56
CA SER A 24 -8.65 4.54 -3.53
C SER A 24 -7.90 4.17 -4.81
N CYS A 25 -6.81 4.88 -5.11
CA CYS A 25 -5.99 4.68 -6.29
C CYS A 25 -4.54 4.29 -5.99
N HIS A 26 -3.98 4.79 -4.89
CA HIS A 26 -2.55 4.72 -4.59
C HIS A 26 -2.28 3.94 -3.31
N ILE A 27 -1.27 3.08 -3.34
CA ILE A 27 -0.70 2.48 -2.13
C ILE A 27 0.48 3.34 -1.68
N GLU A 28 0.58 3.66 -0.39
CA GLU A 28 1.57 4.63 0.12
C GLU A 28 3.02 4.20 -0.18
N ASN A 29 3.38 2.96 0.18
CA ASN A 29 4.73 2.46 -0.03
C ASN A 29 4.76 1.00 -0.47
N ILE A 30 5.36 0.75 -1.63
CA ILE A 30 5.72 -0.60 -2.08
C ILE A 30 7.19 -0.58 -2.54
N PRO A 31 8.06 -1.49 -2.06
CA PRO A 31 9.44 -1.57 -2.53
C PRO A 31 9.52 -1.73 -4.05
N LEU A 32 10.47 -1.03 -4.69
CA LEU A 32 10.60 -1.05 -6.15
C LEU A 32 10.75 -2.47 -6.72
N ALA A 33 11.52 -3.33 -6.04
CA ALA A 33 11.71 -4.71 -6.44
C ALA A 33 10.36 -5.47 -6.53
N VAL A 34 9.49 -5.29 -5.54
CA VAL A 34 8.16 -5.90 -5.49
C VAL A 34 7.25 -5.33 -6.58
N VAL A 35 7.28 -4.01 -6.80
CA VAL A 35 6.52 -3.38 -7.90
C VAL A 35 6.97 -3.95 -9.25
N MET A 36 8.29 -4.06 -9.48
CA MET A 36 8.83 -4.57 -10.73
C MET A 36 8.53 -6.05 -10.95
N ASP A 37 8.66 -6.86 -9.91
CA ASP A 37 8.32 -8.29 -9.92
C ASP A 37 6.84 -8.50 -10.28
N ASN A 38 5.94 -7.75 -9.64
CA ASN A 38 4.51 -7.76 -9.95
C ASN A 38 4.23 -7.48 -11.45
N PHE A 39 4.89 -6.49 -12.06
CA PHE A 39 4.67 -6.21 -13.48
C PHE A 39 5.35 -7.21 -14.41
N ARG A 40 6.58 -7.65 -14.10
CA ARG A 40 7.39 -8.48 -15.01
C ARG A 40 6.99 -9.94 -14.98
N ASN A 41 6.76 -10.47 -13.79
CA ASN A 41 6.57 -11.90 -13.56
C ASN A 41 5.09 -12.25 -13.33
N HIS A 42 4.28 -11.28 -12.90
CA HIS A 42 2.87 -11.49 -12.56
C HIS A 42 1.90 -10.66 -13.40
N GLN A 43 2.36 -9.92 -14.42
CA GLN A 43 1.51 -9.12 -15.30
C GLN A 43 0.54 -8.18 -14.55
N ASN A 44 0.99 -7.62 -13.43
CA ASN A 44 0.20 -6.80 -12.50
C ASN A 44 -0.92 -7.53 -11.73
N LYS A 45 -1.03 -8.85 -11.82
CA LYS A 45 -2.08 -9.60 -11.10
C LYS A 45 -1.80 -9.71 -9.60
N LEU A 46 -0.53 -9.76 -9.19
CA LEU A 46 -0.14 -9.90 -7.77
C LEU A 46 -0.59 -8.71 -6.90
N LEU A 47 -0.50 -7.48 -7.43
CA LEU A 47 -0.85 -6.26 -6.69
C LEU A 47 -2.07 -5.52 -7.26
N ASN A 48 -2.51 -5.88 -8.46
CA ASN A 48 -3.60 -5.22 -9.21
C ASN A 48 -3.50 -3.67 -9.17
N LEU A 49 -2.30 -3.14 -9.39
CA LEU A 49 -2.04 -1.70 -9.26
C LEU A 49 -2.75 -0.95 -10.40
N LYS A 50 -3.74 -0.14 -10.02
CA LYS A 50 -4.46 0.75 -10.94
C LYS A 50 -3.80 2.12 -11.07
N ALA A 51 -2.81 2.42 -10.24
CA ALA A 51 -1.98 3.61 -10.29
C ALA A 51 -0.61 3.33 -9.65
N PRO A 52 0.41 4.20 -9.86
CA PRO A 52 1.70 4.05 -9.19
C PRO A 52 1.56 4.16 -7.67
N PRO A 53 2.32 3.40 -6.88
CA PRO A 53 2.43 3.64 -5.44
C PRO A 53 3.00 5.04 -5.16
N PHE A 54 2.60 5.67 -4.05
CA PHE A 54 2.98 7.04 -3.71
C PHE A 54 4.49 7.22 -3.62
N ASN A 55 5.22 6.27 -3.02
CA ASN A 55 6.69 6.31 -3.00
C ASN A 55 7.36 6.34 -4.40
N ARG A 56 6.66 5.95 -5.47
CA ARG A 56 7.13 6.08 -6.86
C ARG A 56 6.83 7.45 -7.44
N ILE A 57 5.73 8.06 -7.00
CA ILE A 57 5.32 9.43 -7.33
C ILE A 57 6.28 10.41 -6.68
N GLU A 58 6.50 10.28 -5.37
CA GLU A 58 7.49 11.06 -4.61
C GLU A 58 8.87 11.00 -5.27
N TYR A 59 9.34 9.80 -5.60
CA TYR A 59 10.62 9.64 -6.29
C TYR A 59 10.66 10.38 -7.64
N LYS A 60 9.56 10.34 -8.41
CA LYS A 60 9.47 11.03 -9.69
C LYS A 60 9.56 12.55 -9.51
N ILE A 61 8.80 13.09 -8.55
CA ILE A 61 8.72 14.53 -8.27
C ILE A 61 10.05 15.05 -7.70
N LEU A 62 10.66 14.34 -6.75
CA LEU A 62 11.83 14.87 -6.04
C LEU A 62 13.18 14.52 -6.67
N ARG A 63 13.30 13.38 -7.36
CA ARG A 63 14.61 12.79 -7.69
C ARG A 63 14.78 12.31 -9.12
N SER A 64 13.77 12.44 -9.98
CA SER A 64 13.95 12.12 -11.39
C SER A 64 14.70 13.23 -12.11
N ASN A 65 15.23 12.94 -13.29
CA ASN A 65 15.78 13.95 -14.22
C ASN A 65 14.77 15.01 -14.70
N LYS A 66 13.51 14.89 -14.29
CA LYS A 66 12.43 15.87 -14.47
C LYS A 66 11.81 16.18 -13.11
N SER A 67 12.65 16.35 -12.08
CA SER A 67 12.18 16.74 -10.75
C SER A 67 11.49 18.10 -10.83
N ILE A 68 10.51 18.30 -9.95
CA ILE A 68 9.82 19.58 -9.82
C ILE A 68 10.55 20.40 -8.77
N GLY A 69 10.90 21.63 -9.15
CA GLY A 69 11.86 22.46 -8.42
C GLY A 69 13.31 21.98 -8.59
N SER A 70 14.24 22.92 -8.53
CA SER A 70 15.67 22.67 -8.59
C SER A 70 16.17 22.09 -7.27
N ALA A 71 17.26 21.30 -7.33
CA ALA A 71 17.95 20.89 -6.11
C ALA A 71 18.70 22.06 -5.44
N GLN A 72 18.91 23.15 -6.19
CA GLN A 72 19.55 24.39 -5.74
C GLN A 72 18.56 25.43 -5.19
N ASP A 73 17.25 25.24 -5.40
CA ASP A 73 16.23 26.14 -4.86
C ASP A 73 16.17 26.01 -3.34
N ASP A 74 15.79 27.09 -2.66
CA ASP A 74 15.44 27.00 -1.25
C ASP A 74 14.20 26.12 -1.03
N THR A 75 13.99 25.69 0.21
CA THR A 75 12.93 24.73 0.54
C THR A 75 11.54 25.29 0.24
N ASP A 76 11.33 26.60 0.36
CA ASP A 76 10.03 27.24 0.23
C ASP A 76 9.64 27.39 -1.25
N MET A 77 10.58 27.77 -2.12
CA MET A 77 10.37 27.80 -3.57
C MET A 77 10.08 26.40 -4.12
N ARG A 78 10.77 25.39 -3.58
CA ARG A 78 10.56 24.00 -3.97
C ARG A 78 9.21 23.46 -3.51
N ASP A 79 8.77 23.83 -2.30
CA ASP A 79 7.42 23.51 -1.79
C ASP A 79 6.34 24.12 -2.67
N TYR A 80 6.45 25.40 -3.01
CA TYR A 80 5.51 26.08 -3.90
C TYR A 80 5.43 25.43 -5.29
N ALA A 81 6.59 25.09 -5.88
CA ALA A 81 6.64 24.43 -7.19
C ALA A 81 5.97 23.04 -7.17
N ILE A 82 6.13 22.28 -6.09
CA ILE A 82 5.47 20.99 -5.92
C ILE A 82 3.97 21.19 -5.72
N GLU A 83 3.56 22.17 -4.90
CA GLU A 83 2.15 22.49 -4.68
C GLU A 83 1.43 22.85 -5.98
N ASP A 84 1.98 23.77 -6.78
CA ASP A 84 1.43 24.19 -8.07
C ASP A 84 1.33 23.00 -9.04
N TYR A 85 2.39 22.21 -9.10
CA TYR A 85 2.40 20.99 -9.89
C TYR A 85 1.32 19.99 -9.44
N LEU A 86 1.11 19.79 -8.14
CA LEU A 86 0.07 18.91 -7.61
C LEU A 86 -1.32 19.41 -7.96
N LYS A 87 -1.58 20.72 -7.86
CA LYS A 87 -2.84 21.36 -8.28
C LYS A 87 -3.12 21.05 -9.74
N TYR A 88 -2.16 21.31 -10.63
CA TYR A 88 -2.29 21.00 -12.05
C TYR A 88 -2.51 19.50 -12.30
N TYR A 89 -1.68 18.64 -11.71
CA TYR A 89 -1.71 17.19 -11.94
C TYR A 89 -3.02 16.56 -11.47
N LEU A 90 -3.50 16.91 -10.28
CA LEU A 90 -4.68 16.31 -9.67
C LEU A 90 -5.97 16.81 -10.34
N THR A 91 -6.00 18.03 -10.84
CA THR A 91 -7.12 18.54 -11.67
C THR A 91 -7.03 18.07 -13.12
N ASN A 92 -5.86 17.61 -13.60
CA ASN A 92 -5.64 17.15 -14.97
C ASN A 92 -4.88 15.80 -15.04
N PRO A 93 -5.44 14.70 -14.51
CA PRO A 93 -4.72 13.42 -14.30
C PRO A 93 -4.45 12.60 -15.57
N LYS A 94 -4.53 13.19 -16.77
CA LYS A 94 -4.32 12.51 -18.05
C LYS A 94 -2.86 12.09 -18.30
N HIS A 95 -1.91 12.68 -17.57
CA HIS A 95 -0.51 12.32 -17.66
C HIS A 95 -0.13 11.37 -16.53
N SER A 96 0.53 10.25 -16.82
CA SER A 96 1.03 9.37 -15.75
C SER A 96 2.28 9.97 -15.10
N ILE A 97 2.21 10.27 -13.80
CA ILE A 97 3.37 10.71 -12.98
C ILE A 97 4.32 9.56 -12.60
N SER A 98 4.26 8.44 -13.30
CA SER A 98 5.06 7.27 -12.93
C SER A 98 6.49 7.33 -13.47
N SER A 99 7.45 7.09 -12.59
CA SER A 99 8.83 6.70 -12.94
C SER A 99 8.93 5.27 -13.49
N LEU A 100 7.83 4.51 -13.51
CA LEU A 100 7.81 3.11 -13.96
C LEU A 100 7.79 2.99 -15.49
N SER A 101 8.12 1.78 -15.95
CA SER A 101 8.27 1.43 -17.37
C SER A 101 6.99 1.57 -18.19
N LYS A 102 7.10 1.58 -19.53
CA LYS A 102 5.94 1.59 -20.45
C LYS A 102 4.98 0.42 -20.17
N ILE A 103 5.50 -0.75 -19.80
CA ILE A 103 4.68 -1.94 -19.47
C ILE A 103 3.79 -1.65 -18.26
N SER A 104 4.37 -1.09 -17.19
CA SER A 104 3.62 -0.70 -15.99
C SER A 104 2.56 0.36 -16.28
N LYS A 105 2.88 1.32 -17.16
CA LYS A 105 1.96 2.41 -17.54
C LYS A 105 0.71 1.92 -18.28
N ARG A 106 0.80 0.81 -19.02
CA ARG A 106 -0.36 0.22 -19.73
C ARG A 106 -1.42 -0.33 -18.77
N SER A 107 -1.02 -0.73 -17.56
CA SER A 107 -1.94 -1.24 -16.55
C SER A 107 -2.61 -0.15 -15.72
N PHE A 108 -2.16 1.11 -15.84
CA PHE A 108 -2.76 2.22 -15.10
C PHE A 108 -3.95 2.77 -15.84
N VAL A 109 -5.03 2.96 -15.07
CA VAL A 109 -6.28 3.50 -15.59
C VAL A 109 -6.29 5.02 -15.47
N PRO A 110 -6.90 5.74 -16.42
CA PRO A 110 -7.20 7.16 -16.27
C PRO A 110 -7.93 7.42 -14.94
N LYS A 111 -7.66 8.56 -14.33
CA LYS A 111 -8.31 8.98 -13.08
C LYS A 111 -9.21 10.17 -13.34
N GLU A 112 -10.25 10.30 -12.52
CA GLU A 112 -11.09 11.48 -12.53
C GLU A 112 -10.33 12.67 -11.94
N PRO A 113 -10.55 13.90 -12.46
CA PRO A 113 -10.07 15.13 -11.83
C PRO A 113 -10.46 15.23 -10.36
N ARG A 114 -9.55 15.72 -9.54
CA ARG A 114 -9.75 15.96 -8.11
C ARG A 114 -9.95 17.45 -7.86
N ASN A 115 -11.22 17.83 -7.78
CA ASN A 115 -11.64 19.20 -7.45
C ASN A 115 -12.05 19.32 -5.97
N ASP A 116 -11.94 18.22 -5.20
CA ASP A 116 -12.31 18.11 -3.79
C ASP A 116 -11.15 18.41 -2.83
N ILE A 117 -10.01 18.91 -3.33
CA ILE A 117 -8.82 19.22 -2.53
C ILE A 117 -8.70 20.75 -2.39
N SER A 118 -8.61 21.24 -1.16
CA SER A 118 -8.45 22.67 -0.89
C SER A 118 -6.99 23.14 -1.05
N ASP A 119 -6.78 24.45 -1.18
CA ASP A 119 -5.42 25.04 -1.25
C ASP A 119 -4.54 24.64 -0.05
N GLU A 120 -5.12 24.62 1.15
CA GLU A 120 -4.41 24.20 2.36
C GLU A 120 -4.01 22.72 2.31
N GLU A 121 -4.88 21.87 1.78
CA GLU A 121 -4.59 20.44 1.61
C GLU A 121 -3.52 20.18 0.56
N TYR A 122 -3.44 21.00 -0.49
CA TYR A 122 -2.34 20.95 -1.44
C TYR A 122 -1.00 21.28 -0.77
N SER A 123 -0.97 22.31 0.07
CA SER A 123 0.23 22.64 0.87
C SER A 123 0.64 21.47 1.78
N TYR A 124 -0.32 20.83 2.45
CA TYR A 124 -0.05 19.64 3.27
C TYR A 124 0.48 18.46 2.44
N LEU A 125 -0.12 18.19 1.27
CA LEU A 125 0.36 17.13 0.37
C LEU A 125 1.77 17.41 -0.16
N SER A 126 2.10 18.67 -0.44
CA SER A 126 3.45 19.07 -0.84
C SER A 126 4.48 18.79 0.25
N THR A 127 4.20 19.22 1.49
CA THR A 127 5.03 18.90 2.66
C THR A 127 5.15 17.38 2.86
N PHE A 128 4.06 16.63 2.67
CA PHE A 128 4.07 15.17 2.78
C PHE A 128 5.04 14.52 1.78
N ILE A 129 5.08 14.99 0.53
CA ILE A 129 6.03 14.53 -0.49
C ILE A 129 7.46 14.84 -0.09
N LEU A 130 7.74 16.10 0.26
CA LEU A 130 9.09 16.58 0.60
C LEU A 130 9.71 15.79 1.75
N GLU A 131 8.93 15.52 2.78
CA GLU A 131 9.40 14.90 4.01
C GLU A 131 9.18 13.38 4.07
N PHE A 132 8.57 12.79 3.03
CA PHE A 132 8.22 11.37 2.98
C PHE A 132 9.38 10.47 3.35
N GLN A 133 10.55 10.60 2.71
CA GLN A 133 11.67 9.69 2.97
C GLN A 133 12.35 9.90 4.32
N LYS A 134 12.43 11.14 4.82
CA LYS A 134 13.03 11.44 6.12
C LYS A 134 12.22 10.77 7.21
N ASN A 135 10.91 11.02 7.21
CA ASN A 135 9.99 10.45 8.19
C ASN A 135 9.74 8.95 7.96
N HIS A 136 9.84 8.45 6.71
CA HIS A 136 9.77 7.02 6.45
C HIS A 136 11.02 6.26 6.91
N LYS A 137 12.22 6.86 6.86
CA LYS A 137 13.44 6.24 7.42
C LYS A 137 13.44 6.26 8.95
N GLU A 138 12.94 7.33 9.57
CA GLU A 138 12.73 7.38 11.01
C GLU A 138 11.66 6.37 11.46
N ASN A 139 10.58 6.21 10.71
CA ASN A 139 9.59 5.16 10.94
C ASN A 139 10.14 3.78 10.60
N LEU A 140 10.99 3.55 9.60
CA LEU A 140 11.63 2.22 9.39
C LEU A 140 12.67 1.87 10.47
N ASN A 141 13.28 2.88 11.09
CA ASN A 141 14.24 2.67 12.18
C ASN A 141 13.56 2.61 13.57
N LYS A 142 12.32 3.11 13.70
CA LYS A 142 11.45 2.91 14.88
C LYS A 142 10.49 1.72 14.75
N ASP A 143 10.06 1.39 13.53
CA ASP A 143 9.19 0.27 13.14
C ASP A 143 9.94 -0.69 12.21
N LYS A 144 10.91 -1.42 12.76
CA LYS A 144 11.34 -2.68 12.13
C LYS A 144 10.26 -3.78 12.21
N SER A 145 9.07 -3.53 12.77
CA SER A 145 8.11 -4.58 13.10
C SER A 145 6.62 -4.34 12.83
N ASN A 146 6.15 -3.12 12.50
CA ASN A 146 4.71 -2.84 12.59
C ASN A 146 4.06 -2.54 11.24
N ILE A 147 3.16 -3.46 10.86
CA ILE A 147 2.14 -3.26 9.84
C ILE A 147 1.24 -2.09 10.28
N ASN A 148 0.99 -1.11 9.40
CA ASN A 148 0.14 0.04 9.72
C ASN A 148 -1.36 -0.35 9.61
N GLU A 149 -1.91 -0.83 10.73
CA GLU A 149 -3.28 -1.33 10.84
C GLU A 149 -4.34 -0.30 10.45
N GLU A 150 -4.16 0.96 10.87
CA GLU A 150 -5.12 2.03 10.58
C GLU A 150 -5.28 2.28 9.08
N GLN A 151 -4.16 2.30 8.35
CA GLN A 151 -4.16 2.47 6.91
C GLN A 151 -4.83 1.29 6.19
N ILE A 152 -4.60 0.07 6.66
CA ILE A 152 -5.24 -1.13 6.10
C ILE A 152 -6.75 -1.08 6.33
N LEU A 153 -7.19 -0.72 7.53
CA LEU A 153 -8.61 -0.62 7.87
C LEU A 153 -9.31 0.46 7.04
N LYS A 154 -8.70 1.63 6.89
CA LYS A 154 -9.21 2.68 5.98
C LYS A 154 -9.31 2.16 4.54
N GLY A 155 -8.27 1.47 4.05
CA GLY A 155 -8.26 0.87 2.72
C GLY A 155 -9.34 -0.19 2.52
N ALA A 156 -9.52 -1.08 3.50
CA ALA A 156 -10.53 -2.14 3.47
C ALA A 156 -11.94 -1.57 3.39
N LYS A 157 -12.25 -0.55 4.21
CA LYS A 157 -13.55 0.14 4.20
C LYS A 157 -13.79 0.88 2.88
N ASN A 158 -12.82 1.67 2.44
CA ASN A 158 -12.96 2.47 1.22
C ASN A 158 -13.11 1.62 -0.05
N LEU A 159 -12.43 0.47 -0.10
CA LEU A 159 -12.50 -0.45 -1.23
C LEU A 159 -13.61 -1.50 -1.08
N ASN A 160 -14.34 -1.49 0.04
CA ASN A 160 -15.34 -2.49 0.39
C ASN A 160 -14.79 -3.93 0.33
N LYS A 161 -13.60 -4.15 0.89
CA LYS A 161 -12.87 -5.43 0.86
C LYS A 161 -12.72 -6.04 2.25
N TYR A 162 -12.71 -7.36 2.31
CA TYR A 162 -12.24 -8.12 3.46
C TYR A 162 -10.71 -8.06 3.57
N ILE A 163 -10.15 -8.58 4.65
CA ILE A 163 -8.70 -8.65 4.87
C ILE A 163 -8.31 -10.12 5.10
N ILE A 164 -7.21 -10.55 4.47
CA ILE A 164 -6.56 -11.83 4.76
C ILE A 164 -5.16 -11.53 5.30
N VAL A 165 -4.86 -12.04 6.50
CA VAL A 165 -3.51 -12.01 7.07
C VAL A 165 -2.94 -13.43 7.03
N GLU A 166 -1.83 -13.62 6.32
CA GLU A 166 -1.03 -14.85 6.38
C GLU A 166 0.07 -14.67 7.43
N ALA A 167 0.01 -15.43 8.52
CA ALA A 167 1.15 -15.64 9.39
C ALA A 167 2.10 -16.65 8.73
N THR A 168 3.31 -16.20 8.38
CA THR A 168 4.29 -16.97 7.59
C THR A 168 5.69 -16.87 8.20
N SER A 169 6.61 -17.74 7.77
CA SER A 169 8.02 -17.70 8.17
C SER A 169 8.93 -18.05 6.97
N LYS A 170 10.16 -17.54 6.97
CA LYS A 170 11.13 -17.81 5.88
C LYS A 170 11.56 -19.29 5.81
N ASP A 171 11.61 -19.95 6.95
CA ASP A 171 12.10 -21.33 7.06
C ASP A 171 10.96 -22.36 7.02
N CYS A 172 9.73 -21.89 6.87
CA CYS A 172 8.54 -22.71 6.72
C CYS A 172 8.45 -23.34 5.32
N TYR A 173 8.67 -24.66 5.24
CA TYR A 173 8.50 -25.45 4.00
C TYR A 173 7.07 -25.34 3.45
N TYR A 174 6.06 -25.49 4.31
CA TYR A 174 4.66 -25.45 3.92
C TYR A 174 4.21 -24.09 3.39
N CYS A 175 4.81 -22.99 3.87
CA CYS A 175 4.56 -21.65 3.38
C CYS A 175 5.07 -21.48 1.94
N LYS A 176 6.28 -21.98 1.67
CA LYS A 176 6.84 -22.02 0.30
C LYS A 176 5.98 -22.86 -0.64
N LYS A 177 5.50 -24.02 -0.16
CA LYS A 177 4.59 -24.89 -0.89
C LYS A 177 3.27 -24.17 -1.22
N MET A 178 2.60 -23.60 -0.21
CA MET A 178 1.35 -22.84 -0.36
C MET A 178 1.51 -21.70 -1.38
N LYS A 179 2.62 -20.95 -1.31
CA LYS A 179 2.93 -19.88 -2.26
C LYS A 179 3.06 -20.38 -3.69
N LYS A 180 3.80 -21.48 -3.90
CA LYS A 180 4.05 -22.05 -5.24
C LYS A 180 2.85 -22.77 -5.85
N GLU A 181 2.07 -23.47 -5.03
CA GLU A 181 1.03 -24.38 -5.52
C GLU A 181 -0.36 -23.77 -5.51
N VAL A 182 -0.60 -22.76 -4.66
CA VAL A 182 -1.93 -22.16 -4.46
C VAL A 182 -1.90 -20.66 -4.68
N LEU A 183 -1.16 -19.91 -3.86
CA LEU A 183 -1.26 -18.45 -3.88
C LEU A 183 -0.73 -17.86 -5.19
N SER A 184 0.21 -18.50 -5.88
CA SER A 184 0.69 -18.02 -7.20
C SER A 184 -0.21 -18.38 -8.38
N LYS A 185 -1.34 -19.07 -8.17
CA LYS A 185 -2.26 -19.44 -9.26
C LYS A 185 -3.15 -18.27 -9.63
N ASP A 186 -3.30 -18.03 -10.93
CA ASP A 186 -4.02 -16.88 -11.49
C ASP A 186 -5.45 -16.75 -10.97
N ASP A 187 -6.23 -17.84 -10.98
CA ASP A 187 -7.61 -17.84 -10.49
C ASP A 187 -7.73 -17.56 -8.99
N VAL A 188 -6.75 -18.02 -8.18
CA VAL A 188 -6.68 -17.69 -6.76
C VAL A 188 -6.38 -16.19 -6.57
N GLN A 189 -5.40 -15.67 -7.31
CA GLN A 189 -5.04 -14.25 -7.26
C GLN A 189 -6.17 -13.34 -7.73
N ASP A 190 -6.93 -13.75 -8.75
CA ASP A 190 -8.05 -12.97 -9.29
C ASP A 190 -9.17 -12.81 -8.25
N ILE A 191 -9.53 -13.88 -7.54
CA ILE A 191 -10.55 -13.82 -6.47
C ILE A 191 -10.03 -13.03 -5.26
N MET A 192 -8.80 -13.31 -4.82
CA MET A 192 -8.18 -12.57 -3.70
C MET A 192 -8.10 -11.07 -4.00
N GLY A 193 -7.63 -10.70 -5.20
CA GLY A 193 -7.48 -9.32 -5.61
C GLY A 193 -8.79 -8.59 -5.83
N LYS A 194 -9.91 -9.30 -6.03
CA LYS A 194 -11.24 -8.71 -6.14
C LYS A 194 -11.83 -8.38 -4.78
N ASP A 195 -11.84 -9.34 -3.85
CA ASP A 195 -12.64 -9.26 -2.64
C ASP A 195 -11.83 -8.99 -1.35
N TYR A 196 -10.50 -9.13 -1.42
CA TYR A 196 -9.62 -9.08 -0.24
C TYR A 196 -8.45 -8.09 -0.37
N ILE A 197 -7.96 -7.64 0.78
CA ILE A 197 -6.63 -7.07 0.99
C ILE A 197 -5.77 -8.16 1.64
N TYR A 198 -4.72 -8.61 0.94
CA TYR A 198 -3.82 -9.65 1.42
C TYR A 198 -2.58 -9.07 2.13
N ILE A 199 -2.25 -9.60 3.30
CA ILE A 199 -1.12 -9.19 4.12
C ILE A 199 -0.29 -10.41 4.49
N GLU A 200 1.00 -10.38 4.15
CA GLU A 200 1.97 -11.38 4.59
C GLU A 200 2.66 -10.86 5.86
N ALA A 201 2.43 -11.52 7.00
CA ALA A 201 3.04 -11.21 8.30
C ALA A 201 4.12 -12.25 8.61
N ASN A 202 5.39 -11.86 8.49
CA ASN A 202 6.51 -12.74 8.79
C ASN A 202 6.73 -12.79 10.31
N VAL A 203 6.39 -13.91 10.94
CA VAL A 203 6.38 -14.04 12.41
C VAL A 203 7.77 -13.94 13.04
N ASP A 204 8.84 -14.10 12.26
CA ASP A 204 10.23 -13.99 12.72
C ASP A 204 10.72 -12.53 12.74
N LYS A 205 9.98 -11.62 12.11
CA LYS A 205 10.44 -10.24 11.83
C LYS A 205 9.46 -9.17 12.23
N THR A 206 8.17 -9.48 12.18
CA THR A 206 7.09 -8.51 12.32
C THR A 206 6.03 -9.07 13.25
N LYS A 207 5.40 -8.20 14.04
CA LYS A 207 4.24 -8.59 14.83
C LYS A 207 3.06 -8.88 13.90
N ILE A 208 2.26 -9.89 14.22
CA ILE A 208 1.02 -10.17 13.49
C ILE A 208 0.02 -9.05 13.84
N PRO A 209 -0.58 -8.36 12.84
CA PRO A 209 -1.45 -7.21 13.07
C PRO A 209 -2.79 -7.61 13.70
N PHE A 210 -3.57 -6.62 14.11
CA PHE A 210 -4.96 -6.74 14.59
C PHE A 210 -5.10 -7.62 15.83
N ASP A 211 -4.06 -7.62 16.67
CA ASP A 211 -3.96 -8.46 17.87
C ASP A 211 -4.14 -9.97 17.61
N LEU A 212 -3.97 -10.41 16.36
CA LEU A 212 -4.13 -11.82 15.96
C LEU A 212 -3.16 -12.77 16.66
N GLU A 213 -2.04 -12.24 17.16
CA GLU A 213 -1.09 -12.99 17.98
C GLU A 213 -1.77 -13.68 19.19
N LYS A 214 -2.85 -13.09 19.73
CA LYS A 214 -3.60 -13.66 20.87
C LYS A 214 -4.28 -14.99 20.56
N ILE A 215 -4.66 -15.20 19.30
CA ILE A 215 -5.35 -16.41 18.82
C ILE A 215 -4.47 -17.28 17.92
N PHE A 216 -3.26 -16.82 17.62
CA PHE A 216 -2.34 -17.50 16.73
C PHE A 216 -1.75 -18.75 17.40
N LEU A 217 -2.01 -19.92 16.81
CA LEU A 217 -1.55 -21.21 17.32
C LEU A 217 -0.04 -21.48 17.09
N LYS A 218 0.73 -20.49 16.66
CA LYS A 218 2.17 -20.61 16.34
C LYS A 218 2.48 -21.66 15.27
N ILE A 219 1.54 -21.90 14.36
CA ILE A 219 1.68 -22.80 13.20
C ILE A 219 1.73 -21.96 11.94
N THR A 220 2.70 -22.21 11.06
CA THR A 220 2.80 -21.50 9.76
C THR A 220 2.68 -22.49 8.59
N PRO A 221 2.03 -22.09 7.47
CA PRO A 221 1.27 -20.85 7.32
C PRO A 221 -0.04 -20.91 8.12
N THR A 222 -0.57 -19.78 8.56
CA THR A 222 -1.94 -19.66 9.08
C THR A 222 -2.61 -18.47 8.42
N PHE A 223 -3.84 -18.65 7.94
CA PHE A 223 -4.62 -17.60 7.29
C PHE A 223 -5.74 -17.12 8.22
N PHE A 224 -5.76 -15.82 8.48
CA PHE A 224 -6.84 -15.15 9.21
C PHE A 224 -7.69 -14.37 8.23
N PHE A 225 -8.98 -14.68 8.17
CA PHE A 225 -9.97 -13.98 7.37
C PHE A 225 -10.70 -13.00 8.29
N LEU A 226 -10.69 -11.73 7.92
CA LEU A 226 -11.21 -10.62 8.70
C LEU A 226 -12.16 -9.77 7.86
N ASP A 227 -13.17 -9.17 8.49
CA ASP A 227 -13.98 -8.10 7.89
C ASP A 227 -13.21 -6.78 7.72
N GLU A 228 -13.85 -5.80 7.09
CA GLU A 228 -13.30 -4.45 6.88
C GLU A 228 -13.03 -3.68 8.20
N ASN A 229 -13.47 -4.21 9.34
CA ASN A 229 -13.23 -3.68 10.69
C ASN A 229 -12.18 -4.50 11.46
N ALA A 230 -11.45 -5.39 10.79
CA ALA A 230 -10.52 -6.36 11.37
C ALA A 230 -11.14 -7.33 12.39
N LYS A 231 -12.46 -7.56 12.33
CA LYS A 231 -13.09 -8.62 13.11
C LYS A 231 -12.80 -9.97 12.47
N VAL A 232 -12.28 -10.90 13.27
CA VAL A 232 -11.98 -12.26 12.81
C VAL A 232 -13.27 -13.00 12.45
N ILE A 233 -13.35 -13.44 11.20
CA ILE A 233 -14.42 -14.29 10.68
C ILE A 233 -14.01 -15.74 10.88
N LYS A 234 -12.80 -16.09 10.41
CA LYS A 234 -12.29 -17.46 10.47
C LYS A 234 -10.77 -17.50 10.45
N MET A 235 -10.22 -18.56 11.04
CA MET A 235 -8.79 -18.89 11.04
C MET A 235 -8.61 -20.28 10.42
N TYR A 236 -7.66 -20.39 9.49
CA TYR A 236 -7.29 -21.64 8.83
C TYR A 236 -5.78 -21.91 9.00
N PRO A 237 -5.40 -22.76 9.97
CA PRO A 237 -4.00 -23.15 10.13
C PRO A 237 -3.56 -24.15 9.06
N GLY A 238 -2.29 -24.09 8.68
CA GLY A 238 -1.65 -25.02 7.76
C GLY A 238 -1.70 -24.61 6.29
N SER A 239 -1.04 -25.43 5.46
CA SER A 239 -1.09 -25.32 4.01
C SER A 239 -2.28 -26.10 3.47
N TRP A 240 -2.96 -25.52 2.48
CA TRP A 240 -4.14 -26.11 1.85
C TRP A 240 -3.86 -26.42 0.38
N ASN A 241 -4.69 -27.26 -0.23
CA ASN A 241 -4.67 -27.39 -1.68
C ASN A 241 -5.47 -26.24 -2.31
N LYS A 242 -5.28 -26.06 -3.62
CA LYS A 242 -5.88 -24.96 -4.38
C LYS A 242 -7.41 -24.94 -4.30
N LYS A 243 -8.04 -26.11 -4.44
CA LYS A 243 -9.51 -26.24 -4.46
C LYS A 243 -10.11 -25.80 -3.12
N ASP A 244 -9.54 -26.27 -2.03
CA ASP A 244 -10.03 -25.94 -0.70
C ASP A 244 -9.82 -24.46 -0.38
N PHE A 245 -8.67 -23.90 -0.76
CA PHE A 245 -8.41 -22.48 -0.56
C PHE A 245 -9.37 -21.59 -1.38
N LEU A 246 -9.70 -21.97 -2.62
CA LEU A 246 -10.71 -21.28 -3.41
C LEU A 246 -12.09 -21.33 -2.74
N ASN A 247 -12.49 -22.48 -2.20
CA ASN A 247 -13.75 -22.59 -1.45
C ASN A 247 -13.76 -21.67 -0.21
N MET A 248 -12.64 -21.57 0.52
CA MET A 248 -12.52 -20.65 1.65
C MET A 248 -12.69 -19.18 1.23
N LEU A 249 -12.12 -18.77 0.08
CA LEU A 249 -12.33 -17.43 -0.47
C LEU A 249 -13.80 -17.19 -0.84
N GLU A 250 -14.48 -18.18 -1.40
CA GLU A 250 -15.88 -18.07 -1.80
C GLU A 250 -16.86 -18.06 -0.61
N GLU A 251 -16.54 -18.77 0.48
CA GLU A 251 -17.34 -18.81 1.72
C GLU A 251 -17.47 -17.44 2.39
N HIS A 252 -16.41 -16.62 2.33
CA HIS A 252 -16.30 -15.37 3.08
C HIS A 252 -16.39 -14.12 2.21
N LYS A 253 -16.79 -14.23 0.94
CA LYS A 253 -16.93 -13.06 0.04
C LYS A 253 -18.15 -12.22 0.42
N LYS A 254 -18.13 -10.91 0.08
CA LYS A 254 -19.31 -10.05 0.27
C LYS A 254 -20.36 -10.50 -0.72
N LYS A 255 -21.58 -10.79 -0.24
CA LYS A 255 -22.75 -10.96 -1.10
C LYS A 255 -23.18 -9.62 -1.68
#